data_AF-A0A1Y1KMT5-F1
#
_entry.id   AF-A0A1Y1KMT5-F1
#
_cell.length_a   1.000
_cell.length_b   1.000
_cell.length_c   1.000
_cell.angle_alpha   90.00
_cell.angle_beta   90.00
_cell.angle_gamma   90.00
#
_symmetry.space_group_name_H-M   'P 1'
#
loop_
_entity.id
_entity.type
_entity.pdbx_description
1 polymer ?
#
loop_
_entity_poly.entity_id
_entity_poly.type
_entity_poly.pdbx_seq_one_letter_code
_entity_poly.pdbx_strand_id
1 'polypeptide(L)'
;QETHTYLQDSLKNIVHEHHQGFNSSIGTFHKIQGSIQASQKRVRELRESLASSKASLCSTDPELKKLSHTSTEYDELLQTLNELDDLRAVPDQLEARISEKRFLGAVEVLQNALRKLRRPELDGIGALNDLRSYLANQETALMDILVEELHEHLYLKSPYCQDRWQSLAKAQGA
;
A
#
# COMPACT_ATOMS: atom_id res chain seq x y z
N GLN A 1 49.87 86.90 -23.92
CA GLN A 1 50.02 86.40 -22.54
C GLN A 1 48.69 86.38 -21.80
N GLU A 2 47.89 87.46 -21.82
CA GLU A 2 46.54 87.51 -21.21
C GLU A 2 45.55 86.44 -21.69
N THR A 3 45.56 86.11 -22.98
CA THR A 3 44.65 85.07 -23.54
C THR A 3 44.95 83.67 -23.00
N HIS A 4 46.22 83.40 -22.70
CA HIS A 4 46.67 82.12 -22.17
C HIS A 4 46.29 81.96 -20.69
N THR A 5 46.39 83.04 -19.91
CA THR A 5 45.94 83.08 -18.52
C THR A 5 44.41 83.01 -18.41
N TYR A 6 43.68 83.69 -19.28
CA TYR A 6 42.22 83.60 -19.33
C TYR A 6 41.73 82.18 -19.62
N LEU A 7 42.32 81.51 -20.63
CA LEU A 7 42.01 80.12 -20.94
C LEU A 7 42.32 79.17 -19.78
N GLN A 8 43.45 79.37 -19.11
CA GLN A 8 43.85 78.55 -17.96
C GLN A 8 42.88 78.73 -16.78
N ASP A 9 42.44 79.95 -16.48
CA ASP A 9 41.48 80.20 -15.41
C ASP A 9 40.07 79.71 -15.77
N SER A 10 39.63 79.86 -17.02
CA SER A 10 38.38 79.27 -17.49
C SER A 10 38.38 77.74 -17.39
N LEU A 11 39.48 77.08 -17.79
CA LEU A 11 39.63 75.63 -17.64
C LEU A 11 39.61 75.22 -16.16
N LYS A 12 40.31 75.97 -15.31
CA LYS A 12 40.37 75.69 -13.87
C LYS A 12 39.00 75.84 -13.21
N ASN A 13 38.22 76.84 -13.60
CA ASN A 13 36.85 77.04 -13.11
C ASN A 13 35.90 75.93 -13.60
N ILE A 14 35.95 75.55 -14.87
CA ILE A 14 35.15 74.43 -15.43
C ILE A 14 35.51 73.12 -14.73
N VAL A 15 36.80 72.87 -14.52
CA VAL A 15 37.26 71.69 -13.76
C VAL A 15 36.72 71.75 -12.33
N HIS A 16 36.79 72.90 -11.66
CA HIS A 16 36.30 73.03 -10.28
C HIS A 16 34.78 72.83 -10.17
N GLU A 17 34.03 73.38 -11.13
CA GLU A 17 32.56 73.29 -11.22
C GLU A 17 32.09 71.84 -11.44
N HIS A 18 32.80 71.08 -12.28
CA HIS A 18 32.43 69.69 -12.58
C HIS A 18 33.16 68.63 -11.73
N HIS A 19 34.19 68.99 -10.97
CA HIS A 19 34.97 68.06 -10.14
C HIS A 19 34.10 67.33 -9.10
N GLN A 20 33.15 68.04 -8.48
CA GLN A 20 32.25 67.44 -7.49
C GLN A 20 31.28 66.44 -8.15
N GLY A 21 30.71 66.78 -9.30
CA GLY A 21 29.82 65.90 -10.05
C GLY A 21 30.54 64.65 -10.58
N PHE A 22 31.78 64.81 -11.05
CA PHE A 22 32.63 63.71 -11.49
C PHE A 22 33.00 62.77 -10.34
N ASN A 23 33.46 63.31 -9.20
CA ASN A 23 33.78 62.50 -8.02
C ASN A 23 32.56 61.79 -7.43
N SER A 24 31.38 62.45 -7.41
CA SER A 24 30.12 61.80 -7.04
C SER A 24 29.74 60.67 -8.00
N SER A 25 29.94 60.87 -9.30
CA SER A 25 29.66 59.84 -10.32
C SER A 25 30.60 58.64 -10.19
N ILE A 26 31.89 58.87 -9.94
CA ILE A 26 32.87 57.80 -9.64
C ILE A 26 32.49 57.05 -8.36
N GLY A 27 32.14 57.77 -7.29
CA GLY A 27 31.72 57.15 -6.03
C GLY A 27 30.45 56.31 -6.20
N THR A 28 29.50 56.79 -7.00
CA THR A 28 28.26 56.05 -7.32
C THR A 28 28.56 54.83 -8.18
N PHE A 29 29.43 54.95 -9.18
CA PHE A 29 29.87 53.82 -10.01
C PHE A 29 30.48 52.70 -9.17
N HIS A 30 31.40 53.01 -8.24
CA HIS A 30 31.98 52.00 -7.35
C HIS A 30 30.96 51.35 -6.41
N LYS A 31 29.97 52.12 -5.90
CA LYS A 31 28.87 51.55 -5.12
C LYS A 31 28.02 50.58 -5.94
N ILE A 32 27.71 50.93 -7.19
CA ILE A 32 26.96 50.06 -8.11
C ILE A 32 27.78 48.81 -8.43
N GLN A 33 29.06 48.96 -8.76
CA GLN A 33 29.96 47.84 -9.02
C GLN A 33 30.03 46.88 -7.83
N GLY A 34 30.19 47.42 -6.61
CA GLY A 34 30.18 46.62 -5.38
C GLY A 34 28.85 45.90 -5.16
N SER A 35 27.72 46.57 -5.43
CA SER A 35 26.38 45.99 -5.33
C SER A 35 26.17 44.85 -6.33
N ILE A 36 26.65 45.01 -7.57
CA ILE A 36 26.60 43.96 -8.60
C ILE A 36 27.47 42.76 -8.19
N GLN A 37 28.70 42.98 -7.73
CA GLN A 37 29.57 41.91 -7.26
C GLN A 37 28.97 41.16 -6.07
N ALA A 38 28.39 41.88 -5.10
CA ALA A 38 27.70 41.29 -3.97
C ALA A 38 26.48 40.46 -4.41
N SER A 39 25.68 40.98 -5.35
CA SER A 39 24.53 40.26 -5.91
C SER A 39 24.95 38.98 -6.64
N GLN A 40 25.99 39.05 -7.49
CA GLN A 40 26.55 37.88 -8.17
C GLN A 40 27.04 36.82 -7.19
N LYS A 41 27.70 37.23 -6.09
CA LYS A 41 28.13 36.30 -5.04
C LYS A 41 26.92 35.62 -4.39
N ARG A 42 25.91 36.40 -4.01
CA ARG A 42 24.66 35.89 -3.41
C ARG A 42 23.95 34.88 -4.30
N VAL A 43 23.88 35.14 -5.61
CA VAL A 43 23.26 34.23 -6.58
C VAL A 43 24.03 32.90 -6.65
N ARG A 44 25.37 32.92 -6.59
CA ARG A 44 26.17 31.69 -6.56
C ARG A 44 25.95 30.90 -5.28
N GLU A 45 26.00 31.55 -4.13
CA GLU A 45 25.73 30.93 -2.82
C GLU A 45 24.33 30.30 -2.77
N LEU A 46 23.33 30.99 -3.34
CA LEU A 46 21.95 30.50 -3.38
C LEU A 46 21.80 29.31 -4.35
N ARG A 47 22.51 29.32 -5.48
CA ARG A 47 22.56 28.19 -6.42
C ARG A 47 23.20 26.95 -5.78
N GLU A 48 24.31 27.13 -5.07
CA GLU A 48 24.99 26.05 -4.35
C GLU A 48 24.10 25.49 -3.23
N SER A 49 23.47 26.37 -2.45
CA SER A 49 22.53 25.97 -1.39
C SER A 49 21.34 25.19 -1.96
N LEU A 50 20.76 25.66 -3.07
CA LEU A 50 19.66 24.97 -3.73
C LEU A 50 20.09 23.60 -4.28
N ALA A 51 21.29 23.51 -4.87
CA ALA A 51 21.83 22.25 -5.35
C ALA A 51 22.04 21.26 -4.21
N SER A 52 22.56 21.71 -3.06
CA SER A 52 22.70 20.90 -1.85
C SER A 52 21.34 20.44 -1.32
N SER A 53 20.38 21.34 -1.16
CA SER A 53 19.03 20.98 -0.69
C SER A 53 18.34 19.99 -1.62
N LYS A 54 18.47 20.18 -2.95
CA LYS A 54 17.97 19.22 -3.93
C LYS A 54 18.63 17.85 -3.76
N ALA A 55 19.96 17.81 -3.59
CA ALA A 55 20.67 16.55 -3.36
C ALA A 55 20.18 15.84 -2.09
N SER A 56 20.01 16.57 -0.98
CA SER A 56 19.50 16.02 0.28
C SER A 56 18.05 15.53 0.18
N LEU A 57 17.19 16.21 -0.57
CA LEU A 57 15.81 15.77 -0.81
C LEU A 57 15.72 14.58 -1.76
N CYS A 58 16.63 14.50 -2.74
CA CYS A 58 16.67 13.42 -3.72
C CYS A 58 17.42 12.17 -3.23
N SER A 59 18.33 12.31 -2.26
CA SER A 59 18.89 11.15 -1.55
C SER A 59 17.74 10.55 -0.76
N THR A 60 17.08 9.53 -1.32
CA THR A 60 16.02 8.81 -0.62
C THR A 60 16.54 8.42 0.75
N ASP A 61 15.86 8.89 1.79
CA ASP A 61 16.21 8.56 3.15
C ASP A 61 16.24 7.02 3.26
N PRO A 62 17.40 6.41 3.52
CA PRO A 62 17.49 4.97 3.67
C PRO A 62 16.58 4.47 4.81
N GLU A 63 16.25 5.31 5.79
CA GLU A 63 15.27 5.00 6.83
C GLU A 63 13.85 4.93 6.27
N LEU A 64 13.47 5.82 5.35
CA LEU A 64 12.16 5.76 4.70
C LEU A 64 12.01 4.49 3.85
N LYS A 65 13.06 4.05 3.16
CA LYS A 65 13.06 2.75 2.46
C LYS A 65 12.89 1.58 3.42
N LYS A 66 13.59 1.59 4.56
CA LYS A 66 13.42 0.59 5.61
C LYS A 66 11.99 0.58 6.14
N LEU A 67 11.43 1.76 6.44
CA LEU A 67 10.07 1.89 6.94
C LEU A 67 9.04 1.37 5.94
N SER A 68 9.21 1.69 4.66
CA SER A 68 8.36 1.15 3.59
C SER A 68 8.45 -0.37 3.51
N HIS A 69 9.66 -0.94 3.63
CA HIS A 69 9.83 -2.39 3.62
C HIS A 69 9.13 -3.04 4.82
N THR A 70 9.35 -2.51 6.03
CA THR A 70 8.67 -3.01 7.23
C THR A 70 7.15 -2.85 7.14
N SER A 71 6.65 -1.80 6.50
CA SER A 71 5.21 -1.64 6.27
C SER A 71 4.66 -2.76 5.39
N THR A 72 5.36 -3.11 4.31
CA THR A 72 4.97 -4.23 3.44
C THR A 72 5.02 -5.57 4.18
N GLU A 73 6.04 -5.80 5.01
CA GLU A 73 6.12 -7.01 5.85
C GLU A 73 4.92 -7.11 6.82
N TYR A 74 4.50 -5.99 7.43
CA TYR A 74 3.33 -5.97 8.29
C TYR A 74 2.02 -6.22 7.52
N ASP A 75 1.90 -5.70 6.31
CA ASP A 75 0.72 -5.96 5.46
C ASP A 75 0.60 -7.44 5.10
N GLU A 76 1.72 -8.09 4.74
CA GLU A 76 1.78 -9.54 4.48
C GLU A 76 1.42 -10.37 5.71
N LEU A 77 1.90 -9.95 6.89
CA LEU A 77 1.55 -10.58 8.16
C LEU A 77 0.05 -10.45 8.44
N LEU A 78 -0.53 -9.25 8.26
CA LEU A 78 -1.96 -9.01 8.46
C LEU A 78 -2.81 -9.85 7.51
N GLN A 79 -2.40 -9.97 6.25
CA GLN A 79 -3.08 -10.85 5.30
C GLN A 79 -3.07 -12.30 5.79
N THR A 80 -1.92 -12.80 6.24
CA THR A 80 -1.79 -14.17 6.77
C THR A 80 -2.68 -14.38 8.00
N LEU A 81 -2.74 -13.40 8.91
CA LEU A 81 -3.60 -13.46 10.09
C LEU A 81 -5.10 -13.50 9.73
N ASN A 82 -5.53 -12.74 8.72
CA ASN A 82 -6.91 -12.80 8.23
C ASN A 82 -7.25 -14.19 7.66
N GLU A 83 -6.30 -14.81 6.94
CA GLU A 83 -6.47 -16.17 6.42
C GLU A 83 -6.59 -17.21 7.55
N LEU A 84 -5.85 -17.03 8.64
CA LEU A 84 -5.96 -17.87 9.83
C LEU A 84 -7.31 -17.71 10.54
N ASP A 85 -7.82 -16.49 10.65
CA ASP A 85 -9.12 -16.23 11.29
C ASP A 85 -10.28 -16.83 10.48
N ASP A 86 -10.23 -16.69 9.16
CA ASP A 86 -11.14 -17.36 8.24
C ASP A 86 -11.14 -18.88 8.43
N LEU A 87 -9.94 -19.48 8.52
CA LEU A 87 -9.76 -20.94 8.68
C LEU A 87 -10.24 -21.42 10.05
N ARG A 88 -10.08 -20.61 11.10
CA ARG A 88 -10.55 -20.91 12.45
C ARG A 88 -12.06 -21.08 12.51
N ALA A 89 -12.82 -20.35 11.71
CA ALA A 89 -14.28 -20.43 11.70
C ALA A 89 -14.84 -21.62 10.90
N VAL A 90 -14.00 -22.34 10.14
CA VAL A 90 -14.44 -23.43 9.25
C VAL A 90 -15.11 -24.60 9.98
N PRO A 91 -14.58 -25.13 11.10
CA PRO A 91 -15.21 -26.25 11.80
C PRO A 91 -16.65 -25.95 12.20
N ASP A 92 -16.90 -24.79 12.79
CA ASP A 92 -18.25 -24.35 13.21
C ASP A 92 -19.19 -24.20 12.01
N GLN A 93 -18.69 -23.64 10.89
CA GLN A 93 -19.47 -23.52 9.66
C GLN A 93 -19.85 -24.88 9.07
N LEU A 94 -18.93 -25.85 9.11
CA LEU A 94 -19.19 -27.21 8.63
C LEU A 94 -20.24 -27.90 9.50
N GLU A 95 -20.11 -27.83 10.82
CA GLU A 95 -21.07 -28.43 11.75
C GLU A 95 -22.47 -27.83 11.58
N ALA A 96 -22.57 -26.50 11.44
CA ALA A 96 -23.84 -25.82 11.18
C ALA A 96 -24.47 -26.27 9.85
N ARG A 97 -23.69 -26.40 8.77
CA ARG A 97 -24.23 -26.82 7.47
C ARG A 97 -24.62 -28.29 7.43
N ILE A 98 -23.86 -29.16 8.09
CA ILE A 98 -24.16 -30.59 8.18
C ILE A 98 -25.43 -30.80 9.01
N SER A 99 -25.57 -30.13 10.16
CA SER A 99 -26.78 -30.23 11.00
C SER A 99 -28.03 -29.70 10.31
N GLU A 100 -27.90 -28.67 9.47
CA GLU A 100 -28.98 -28.16 8.61
C GLU A 100 -29.26 -29.03 7.37
N LYS A 101 -28.56 -30.17 7.18
CA LYS A 101 -28.58 -31.00 5.95
C LYS A 101 -28.26 -30.24 4.66
N ARG A 102 -27.53 -29.12 4.75
CA ARG A 102 -27.09 -28.30 3.61
C ARG A 102 -25.76 -28.79 3.08
N PHE A 103 -25.74 -30.03 2.62
CA PHE A 103 -24.49 -30.73 2.29
C PHE A 103 -23.71 -30.10 1.14
N LEU A 104 -24.38 -29.54 0.12
CA LEU A 104 -23.69 -28.85 -0.98
C LEU A 104 -22.83 -27.69 -0.45
N GLY A 105 -23.40 -26.85 0.42
CA GLY A 105 -22.67 -25.75 1.04
C GLY A 105 -21.58 -26.24 2.00
N ALA A 106 -21.79 -27.36 2.71
CA ALA A 106 -20.76 -27.97 3.54
C ALA A 106 -19.54 -28.43 2.70
N VAL A 107 -19.78 -29.09 1.56
CA VAL A 107 -18.73 -29.51 0.62
C VAL A 107 -17.97 -28.30 0.06
N GLU A 108 -18.69 -27.24 -0.33
CA GLU A 108 -18.06 -26.00 -0.82
C GLU A 108 -17.14 -25.36 0.24
N VAL A 109 -17.60 -25.25 1.49
CA VAL A 109 -16.82 -24.73 2.61
C VAL A 109 -15.58 -25.60 2.84
N LEU A 110 -15.74 -26.93 2.89
CA LEU A 110 -14.66 -27.87 3.11
C LEU A 110 -13.59 -27.78 2.01
N GLN A 111 -13.99 -27.79 0.74
CA GLN A 111 -13.06 -27.69 -0.39
C GLN A 111 -12.36 -26.34 -0.46
N ASN A 112 -13.05 -25.25 -0.11
CA ASN A 112 -12.44 -23.93 -0.01
C ASN A 112 -11.38 -23.91 1.09
N ALA A 113 -11.68 -24.46 2.27
CA ALA A 113 -10.75 -24.52 3.40
C ALA A 113 -9.52 -25.40 3.10
N LEU A 114 -9.72 -26.58 2.52
CA LEU A 114 -8.61 -27.46 2.08
C LEU A 114 -7.74 -26.79 1.00
N ARG A 115 -8.34 -26.00 0.09
CA ARG A 115 -7.57 -25.20 -0.88
C ARG A 115 -6.74 -24.11 -0.21
N LYS A 116 -7.33 -23.37 0.75
CA LYS A 116 -6.62 -22.34 1.52
C LYS A 116 -5.44 -22.96 2.28
N LEU A 117 -5.61 -24.10 2.95
CA LEU A 117 -4.55 -24.77 3.72
C LEU A 117 -3.37 -25.29 2.91
N ARG A 118 -3.48 -25.42 1.58
CA ARG A 118 -2.38 -25.80 0.68
C ARG A 118 -1.52 -24.63 0.23
N ARG A 119 -1.80 -23.43 0.73
CA ARG A 119 -1.00 -22.24 0.45
C ARG A 119 0.35 -22.33 1.16
N PRO A 120 1.48 -22.10 0.45
CA PRO A 120 2.81 -22.28 1.01
C PRO A 120 3.08 -21.35 2.20
N GLU A 121 2.42 -20.20 2.27
CA GLU A 121 2.52 -19.25 3.37
C GLU A 121 2.01 -19.83 4.70
N LEU A 122 1.09 -20.81 4.63
CA LEU A 122 0.50 -21.46 5.80
C LEU A 122 1.21 -22.77 6.17
N ASP A 123 1.97 -23.39 5.26
CA ASP A 123 2.63 -24.68 5.47
C ASP A 123 3.56 -24.70 6.68
N GLY A 124 4.29 -23.61 6.91
CA GLY A 124 5.20 -23.47 8.06
C GLY A 124 4.51 -23.32 9.42
N ILE A 125 3.20 -23.12 9.45
CA ILE A 125 2.45 -22.87 10.69
C ILE A 125 2.04 -24.21 11.30
N GLY A 126 2.80 -24.67 12.29
CA GLY A 126 2.56 -25.92 13.00
C GLY A 126 1.23 -25.98 13.75
N ALA A 127 0.72 -24.84 14.22
CA ALA A 127 -0.58 -24.75 14.90
C ALA A 127 -1.77 -25.13 14.00
N LEU A 128 -1.58 -25.17 12.67
CA LEU A 128 -2.61 -25.61 11.72
C LEU A 128 -2.64 -27.14 11.52
N ASN A 129 -1.72 -27.91 12.11
CA ASN A 129 -1.66 -29.35 11.87
C ASN A 129 -2.92 -30.10 12.34
N ASP A 130 -3.49 -29.69 13.47
CA ASP A 130 -4.73 -30.27 13.97
C ASP A 130 -5.90 -29.95 13.03
N LEU A 131 -5.96 -28.72 12.53
CA LEU A 131 -6.98 -28.30 11.56
C LEU A 131 -6.82 -29.03 10.22
N ARG A 132 -5.59 -29.22 9.73
CA ARG A 132 -5.30 -30.01 8.52
C ARG A 132 -5.81 -31.43 8.67
N SER A 133 -5.48 -32.07 9.79
CA SER A 133 -5.88 -33.45 10.08
C SER A 133 -7.40 -33.55 10.22
N TYR A 134 -8.03 -32.60 10.90
CA TYR A 134 -9.48 -32.51 11.03
C TYR A 134 -10.17 -32.40 9.67
N LEU A 135 -9.77 -31.44 8.83
CA LEU A 135 -10.42 -31.23 7.53
C LEU A 135 -10.19 -32.39 6.55
N ALA A 136 -9.02 -33.03 6.59
CA ALA A 136 -8.76 -34.25 5.81
C ALA A 136 -9.68 -35.40 6.22
N ASN A 137 -9.86 -35.62 7.53
CA ASN A 137 -10.79 -36.63 8.04
C ASN A 137 -12.25 -36.27 7.73
N GLN A 138 -12.58 -34.98 7.77
CA GLN A 138 -13.93 -34.48 7.50
C GLN A 138 -14.38 -34.73 6.06
N GLU A 139 -13.44 -34.82 5.10
CA GLU A 139 -13.75 -35.17 3.71
C GLU A 139 -14.34 -36.59 3.62
N THR A 140 -13.74 -37.55 4.33
CA THR A 140 -14.25 -38.92 4.36
C THR A 140 -15.55 -39.00 5.15
N ALA A 141 -15.61 -38.35 6.32
CA ALA A 141 -16.82 -38.34 7.15
C ALA A 141 -18.04 -37.74 6.42
N LEU A 142 -17.84 -36.65 5.68
CA LEU A 142 -18.92 -36.01 4.92
C LEU A 142 -19.39 -36.90 3.75
N MET A 143 -18.47 -37.64 3.11
CA MET A 143 -18.84 -38.62 2.10
C MET A 143 -19.71 -39.73 2.69
N ASP A 144 -19.34 -40.27 3.85
CA ASP A 144 -20.12 -41.33 4.51
C ASP A 144 -21.53 -40.83 4.90
N ILE A 145 -21.63 -39.61 5.42
CA ILE A 145 -22.93 -38.96 5.71
C ILE A 145 -23.77 -38.83 4.43
N LEU A 146 -23.17 -38.38 3.32
CA LEU A 146 -23.88 -38.24 2.04
C LEU A 146 -24.38 -39.59 1.51
N VAL A 147 -23.57 -40.64 1.61
CA VAL A 147 -23.97 -42.00 1.22
C VAL A 147 -25.16 -42.48 2.06
N GLU A 148 -25.14 -42.24 3.36
CA GLU A 148 -26.25 -42.63 4.24
C GLU A 148 -27.53 -41.83 3.92
N GLU A 149 -27.41 -40.53 3.68
CA GLU A 149 -28.56 -39.72 3.25
C GLU A 149 -29.12 -40.20 1.91
N LEU A 150 -28.26 -40.63 0.97
CA LEU A 150 -28.73 -41.26 -0.27
C LEU A 150 -29.45 -42.58 -0.02
N HIS A 151 -28.95 -43.43 0.88
CA HIS A 151 -29.65 -44.66 1.28
C HIS A 151 -31.03 -44.36 1.88
N GLU A 152 -31.14 -43.37 2.76
CA GLU A 152 -32.42 -42.97 3.36
C GLU A 152 -33.45 -42.52 2.30
N HIS A 153 -33.00 -41.88 1.21
CA HIS A 153 -33.85 -41.51 0.09
C HIS A 153 -34.18 -42.70 -0.83
N LEU A 154 -33.19 -43.55 -1.13
CA LEU A 154 -33.36 -44.73 -1.99
C LEU A 154 -34.32 -45.74 -1.37
N TYR A 155 -34.20 -45.98 -0.06
CA TYR A 155 -35.06 -46.89 0.69
C TYR A 155 -36.33 -46.22 1.25
N LEU A 156 -36.62 -44.97 0.84
CA LEU A 156 -37.83 -44.24 1.18
C LEU A 156 -38.07 -44.07 2.70
N LYS A 157 -37.00 -44.09 3.49
CA LYS A 157 -37.03 -43.88 4.95
C LYS A 157 -37.02 -42.39 5.31
N SER A 158 -36.55 -41.56 4.38
CA SER A 158 -36.55 -40.10 4.50
C SER A 158 -37.98 -39.53 4.57
N PRO A 159 -38.25 -38.54 5.46
CA PRO A 159 -39.56 -37.88 5.57
C PRO A 159 -40.06 -37.29 4.23
N TYR A 160 -39.15 -36.86 3.35
CA TYR A 160 -39.47 -36.32 2.04
C TYR A 160 -40.09 -37.35 1.07
N CYS A 161 -39.93 -38.65 1.37
CA CYS A 161 -40.42 -39.75 0.55
C CYS A 161 -41.75 -40.34 1.05
N GLN A 162 -42.22 -39.91 2.23
CA GLN A 162 -43.38 -40.49 2.90
C GLN A 162 -44.68 -40.29 2.10
N ASP A 163 -44.86 -39.13 1.45
CA ASP A 163 -46.00 -38.83 0.59
C ASP A 163 -45.96 -39.60 -0.75
N ARG A 164 -44.76 -39.91 -1.26
CA ARG A 164 -44.58 -40.67 -2.51
C ARG A 164 -45.05 -42.11 -2.34
N TRP A 165 -44.82 -42.71 -1.18
CA TRP A 165 -45.34 -44.05 -0.90
C TRP A 165 -46.85 -44.04 -0.68
N GLN A 166 -47.41 -43.00 -0.05
CA GLN A 166 -48.86 -42.87 0.12
C GLN A 166 -49.60 -42.80 -1.22
N SER A 167 -49.04 -42.13 -2.24
CA SER A 167 -49.66 -42.08 -3.57
C SER A 167 -49.58 -43.42 -4.31
N LEU A 168 -48.45 -44.13 -4.19
CA LEU A 168 -48.26 -45.50 -4.73
C LEU A 168 -49.19 -46.51 -4.06
N ALA A 169 -49.31 -46.48 -2.72
CA ALA A 169 -50.20 -47.34 -1.97
C ALA A 169 -51.69 -47.08 -2.29
N LYS A 170 -52.08 -45.81 -2.48
CA LYS A 170 -53.44 -45.45 -2.95
C LYS A 170 -53.69 -45.90 -4.39
N ALA A 171 -52.68 -45.89 -5.25
CA ALA A 171 -52.79 -46.31 -6.65
C ALA A 171 -52.81 -47.83 -6.84
N GLN A 172 -52.18 -48.60 -5.94
CA GLN A 172 -52.19 -50.07 -5.96
C GLN A 172 -53.40 -50.71 -5.27
N GLY A 173 -54.32 -49.91 -4.74
CA GLY A 173 -55.55 -50.41 -4.13
C GLY A 173 -55.35 -50.96 -2.72
N ALA A 174 -56.19 -50.50 -1.81
CA ALA A 174 -56.71 -51.38 -0.78
C ALA A 174 -57.63 -52.42 -1.44
#